data_AF-K8WVZ9-F1
#
_entry.id   AF-K8WVZ9-F1
#
_cell.length_a   1.000
_cell.length_b   1.000
_cell.length_c   1.000
_cell.angle_alpha   90.00
_cell.angle_beta   90.00
_cell.angle_gamma   90.00
#
_symmetry.space_group_name_H-M   'P 1'
#
loop_
_entity.id
_entity.type
_entity.pdbx_description
1 polymer ?
#
loop_
_entity_poly.entity_id
_entity_poly.type
_entity_poly.pdbx_seq_one_letter_code
_entity_poly.pdbx_strand_id
1 'polypeptide(L)'
;MKKVLLAAAISAVMASPVLAADQGHGKITFKGEIIDAPCSISSDSVDQTVWLGQIANSVLAKGGTSTAKIFNIELEDCVFAVDANGNVNNDKVTLTFTGIGAGFNSKLLGVTGLSATDQAKAGNVGIQLLDSNNQPLEMNKAVSAAHQLQAGDNTLR
;
A
#
# COMPACT_ATOMS: atom_id res chain seq x y z
N MET A 1 -86.71 -28.53 35.97
CA MET A 1 -86.83 -29.17 34.62
C MET A 1 -87.16 -28.05 33.64
N LYS A 2 -86.44 -27.67 32.57
CA LYS A 2 -85.37 -28.19 31.70
C LYS A 2 -84.52 -26.98 31.23
N LYS A 3 -83.18 -27.00 31.42
CA LYS A 3 -82.11 -27.02 30.40
C LYS A 3 -82.32 -26.14 29.15
N VAL A 4 -81.45 -25.14 28.97
CA VAL A 4 -80.99 -24.72 27.64
C VAL A 4 -79.47 -24.55 27.69
N LEU A 5 -78.79 -25.41 26.94
CA LEU A 5 -77.35 -25.43 26.74
C LEU A 5 -76.99 -24.37 25.70
N LEU A 6 -76.17 -23.38 26.04
CA LEU A 6 -75.47 -22.53 25.06
C LEU A 6 -74.09 -23.13 24.82
N ALA A 7 -73.88 -23.65 23.61
CA ALA A 7 -72.58 -24.11 23.13
C ALA A 7 -71.70 -22.89 22.78
N ALA A 8 -70.61 -22.69 23.53
CA ALA A 8 -69.59 -21.70 23.20
C ALA A 8 -68.59 -22.32 22.21
N ALA A 9 -68.58 -21.84 20.96
CA ALA A 9 -67.56 -22.17 19.99
C ALA A 9 -66.28 -21.39 20.31
N ILE A 10 -65.26 -22.05 20.83
CA ILE A 10 -63.92 -21.47 21.04
C ILE A 10 -63.17 -21.58 19.71
N SER A 11 -63.11 -20.48 18.96
CA SER A 11 -62.22 -20.35 17.80
C SER A 11 -60.78 -20.23 18.31
N ALA A 12 -59.99 -21.30 18.20
CA ALA A 12 -58.56 -21.26 18.47
C ALA A 12 -57.85 -20.46 17.38
N VAL A 13 -57.45 -19.23 17.69
CA VAL A 13 -56.54 -18.43 16.85
C VAL A 13 -55.15 -19.03 17.02
N MET A 14 -54.69 -19.81 16.05
CA MET A 14 -53.31 -20.27 16.00
C MET A 14 -52.44 -19.09 15.57
N ALA A 15 -51.76 -18.46 16.53
CA ALA A 15 -50.70 -17.50 16.26
C ALA A 15 -49.46 -18.28 15.80
N SER A 16 -49.17 -18.25 14.50
CA SER A 16 -47.90 -18.76 13.96
C SER A 16 -46.76 -17.87 14.48
N PRO A 17 -45.65 -18.42 14.99
CA PRO A 17 -44.48 -17.62 15.28
C PRO A 17 -43.92 -17.08 13.96
N VAL A 18 -44.02 -15.76 13.76
CA VAL A 18 -43.26 -15.08 12.71
C VAL A 18 -41.80 -15.15 13.12
N LEU A 19 -41.07 -16.12 12.55
CA LEU A 19 -39.61 -16.08 12.55
C LEU A 19 -39.22 -14.87 11.70
N ALA A 20 -38.75 -13.80 12.36
CA ALA A 20 -38.19 -12.66 11.66
C ALA A 20 -37.06 -13.16 10.75
N ALA A 21 -37.19 -12.95 9.44
CA ALA A 21 -36.14 -13.28 8.49
C ALA A 21 -34.90 -12.46 8.81
N ASP A 22 -33.73 -13.09 8.75
CA ASP A 22 -32.46 -12.41 8.84
C ASP A 22 -32.31 -11.46 7.64
N GLN A 23 -32.36 -10.16 7.89
CA GLN A 23 -32.34 -9.13 6.84
C GLN A 23 -30.93 -8.73 6.42
N GLY A 24 -29.91 -9.46 6.86
CA GLY A 24 -28.56 -9.38 6.31
C GLY A 24 -27.47 -9.19 7.34
N HIS A 25 -26.25 -9.47 6.89
CA HIS A 25 -25.02 -9.30 7.66
C HIS A 25 -24.00 -8.51 6.84
N GLY A 26 -23.15 -7.77 7.54
CA GLY A 26 -21.98 -7.11 6.97
C GLY A 26 -20.71 -7.58 7.68
N LYS A 27 -19.58 -7.52 6.99
CA LYS A 27 -18.25 -7.75 7.56
C LYS A 27 -17.39 -6.53 7.29
N ILE A 28 -16.86 -5.93 8.35
CA ILE A 28 -15.78 -4.95 8.26
C ILE A 28 -14.48 -5.66 8.67
N THR A 29 -13.39 -5.41 7.95
CA THR A 29 -12.07 -5.95 8.29
C THR A 29 -11.08 -4.81 8.34
N PHE A 30 -10.52 -4.58 9.53
CA PHE A 30 -9.44 -3.63 9.75
C PHE A 30 -8.11 -4.38 9.68
N LYS A 31 -7.10 -3.78 9.04
CA LYS A 31 -5.73 -4.29 8.97
C LYS A 31 -4.79 -3.16 9.30
N GLY A 32 -3.76 -3.46 10.08
CA GLY A 32 -2.72 -2.53 10.49
C GLY A 32 -1.71 -3.23 11.38
N GLU A 33 -0.60 -2.55 11.64
CA GLU A 33 0.49 -3.00 12.49
C GLU A 33 0.92 -1.85 13.41
N ILE A 34 1.32 -2.17 14.64
CA ILE A 34 1.95 -1.21 15.54
C ILE A 34 3.46 -1.44 15.44
N ILE A 35 4.19 -0.40 15.06
CA ILE A 35 5.64 -0.45 14.88
C ILE A 35 6.35 0.33 15.98
N ASP A 36 7.54 -0.13 16.37
CA ASP A 36 8.43 0.59 17.28
C ASP A 36 9.29 1.57 16.48
N ALA A 37 8.65 2.64 15.99
CA ALA A 37 9.26 3.67 15.16
C ALA A 37 8.73 5.06 15.55
N PRO A 38 9.51 6.13 15.31
CA PRO A 38 9.10 7.49 15.66
C PRO A 38 7.98 8.05 14.77
N CYS A 39 7.68 7.40 13.64
CA CYS A 39 6.65 7.81 12.68
C CYS A 39 5.78 6.61 12.28
N SER A 40 4.51 6.87 11.99
CA SER A 40 3.65 5.94 11.27
C SER A 40 3.91 6.03 9.76
N ILE A 41 3.65 4.96 9.02
CA ILE A 41 3.63 4.98 7.55
C ILE A 41 2.16 5.08 7.14
N SER A 42 1.83 6.05 6.29
CA SER A 42 0.46 6.22 5.79
C SER A 42 -0.06 4.95 5.11
N SER A 43 -1.34 4.62 5.27
CA SER A 43 -1.93 3.42 4.64
C SER A 43 -1.76 3.40 3.13
N ASP A 44 -1.75 4.58 2.51
CA ASP A 44 -1.56 4.75 1.06
C ASP A 44 -0.09 4.58 0.64
N SER A 45 0.84 4.51 1.59
CA SER A 45 2.28 4.33 1.36
C SER A 45 2.80 2.93 1.70
N VAL A 46 2.03 2.13 2.44
CA VAL A 46 2.42 0.75 2.79
C VAL A 46 2.38 -0.17 1.57
N ASP A 47 1.36 -0.03 0.72
CA ASP A 47 1.19 -0.84 -0.50
C ASP A 47 0.81 0.05 -1.68
N GLN A 48 1.81 0.42 -2.47
CA GLN A 48 1.68 1.34 -3.59
C GLN A 48 1.84 0.64 -4.94
N THR A 49 0.91 0.93 -5.85
CA THR A 49 1.04 0.58 -7.26
C THR A 49 1.39 1.83 -8.08
N VAL A 50 2.62 1.90 -8.60
CA VAL A 50 3.06 3.00 -9.47
C VAL A 50 2.80 2.64 -10.94
N TRP A 51 1.82 3.30 -11.54
CA TRP A 51 1.46 3.09 -12.95
C TRP A 51 2.43 3.80 -13.90
N LEU A 52 3.34 3.02 -14.49
CA LEU A 52 4.29 3.53 -15.51
C LEU A 52 3.62 3.87 -16.84
N GLY A 53 2.46 3.26 -17.13
CA GLY A 53 1.74 3.41 -18.38
C GLY A 53 2.29 2.53 -19.51
N GLN A 54 1.83 2.78 -20.73
CA GLN A 54 2.34 2.09 -21.92
C GLN A 54 3.54 2.87 -22.48
N ILE A 55 4.69 2.20 -22.55
CA ILE A 55 5.93 2.80 -23.04
C ILE A 55 6.23 2.23 -24.43
N ALA A 56 6.39 3.10 -25.42
CA ALA A 56 6.75 2.68 -26.76
C ALA A 56 8.20 2.18 -26.81
N ASN A 57 8.43 1.01 -27.42
CA ASN A 57 9.77 0.43 -27.54
C ASN A 57 10.79 1.37 -28.20
N SER A 58 10.35 2.24 -29.11
CA SER A 58 11.20 3.23 -29.77
C SER A 58 11.79 4.27 -28.81
N VAL A 59 11.12 4.55 -27.69
CA VAL A 59 11.61 5.46 -26.64
C VAL A 59 12.75 4.83 -25.84
N LEU A 60 12.72 3.51 -25.64
CA LEU A 60 13.73 2.78 -24.88
C LEU A 60 14.88 2.27 -25.76
N ALA A 61 14.75 2.37 -27.08
CA ALA A 61 15.80 1.93 -28.00
C ALA A 61 17.11 2.69 -27.77
N LYS A 62 18.25 2.01 -27.97
CA LYS A 62 19.60 2.58 -27.85
C LYS A 62 19.89 3.25 -26.50
N GLY A 63 19.28 2.76 -25.42
CA GLY A 63 19.50 3.27 -24.05
C GLY A 63 18.68 4.49 -23.69
N GLY A 64 17.59 4.77 -24.43
CA GLY A 64 16.65 5.83 -24.07
C GLY A 64 15.85 5.53 -22.80
N THR A 65 15.27 6.57 -22.22
CA THR A 65 14.47 6.50 -20.99
C THR A 65 13.08 7.08 -21.21
N SER A 66 12.09 6.52 -20.53
CA SER A 66 10.72 7.05 -20.52
C SER A 66 10.61 8.27 -19.61
N THR A 67 9.50 9.00 -19.71
CA THR A 67 9.14 10.03 -18.73
C THR A 67 9.00 9.43 -17.33
N ALA A 68 9.66 10.04 -16.34
CA ALA A 68 9.59 9.61 -14.94
C ALA A 68 8.16 9.70 -14.38
N LYS A 69 7.83 8.76 -13.49
CA LYS A 69 6.60 8.79 -12.69
C LYS A 69 6.97 9.02 -11.24
N ILE A 70 6.34 10.02 -10.64
CA ILE A 70 6.57 10.40 -9.25
C ILE A 70 5.71 9.51 -8.37
N PHE A 71 6.30 9.00 -7.31
CA PHE A 71 5.61 8.41 -6.17
C PHE A 71 6.23 9.02 -4.90
N ASN A 72 5.49 8.96 -3.79
CA ASN A 72 5.95 9.46 -2.50
C ASN A 72 5.75 8.38 -1.45
N ILE A 73 6.56 8.41 -0.41
CA ILE A 73 6.31 7.66 0.83
C ILE A 73 5.94 8.70 1.89
N GLU A 74 4.70 8.66 2.35
CA GLU A 74 4.17 9.56 3.36
C GLU A 74 4.32 8.92 4.74
N LEU A 75 4.97 9.65 5.65
CA LEU A 75 5.08 9.34 7.06
C LEU A 75 4.17 10.29 7.85
N GLU A 76 3.42 9.73 8.79
CA GLU A 76 2.41 10.44 9.58
C GLU A 76 2.79 10.41 11.06
N ASP A 77 2.34 11.42 11.80
CA ASP A 77 2.46 11.48 13.26
C ASP A 77 3.90 11.27 13.79
N CYS A 78 4.91 11.84 13.11
CA CYS A 78 6.29 11.73 13.58
C CYS A 78 6.49 12.46 14.92
N VAL A 79 6.92 11.74 15.95
CA VAL A 79 7.24 12.27 17.28
C VAL A 79 8.66 11.88 17.66
N PHE A 80 9.45 12.87 18.06
CA PHE A 80 10.86 12.68 18.42
C PHE A 80 11.12 13.08 19.87
N ALA A 81 11.96 12.30 20.54
CA ALA A 81 12.43 12.65 21.88
C ALA A 81 13.48 13.76 21.80
N VAL A 82 13.35 14.75 22.68
CA VAL A 82 14.32 15.82 22.86
C VAL A 82 15.12 15.56 24.12
N ASP A 83 16.45 15.62 24.03
CA ASP A 83 17.32 15.46 25.19
C ASP A 83 17.34 16.73 26.09
N ALA A 84 18.02 16.64 27.23
CA ALA A 84 18.12 17.75 28.19
C ALA A 84 18.84 19.00 27.62
N ASN A 85 19.54 18.86 26.49
CA ASN A 85 20.28 19.92 25.81
C ASN A 85 19.50 20.51 24.62
N GLY A 86 18.29 20.00 24.34
CA GLY A 86 17.45 20.46 23.23
C GLY A 86 17.73 19.75 21.90
N ASN A 87 18.53 18.68 21.86
CA ASN A 87 18.78 17.93 20.64
C ASN A 87 17.67 16.92 20.39
N VAL A 88 17.22 16.84 19.14
CA VAL A 88 16.24 15.85 18.69
C VAL A 88 16.98 14.56 18.33
N ASN A 89 16.50 13.43 18.84
CA ASN A 89 17.03 12.11 18.52
C ASN A 89 16.10 11.36 17.57
N ASN A 90 16.68 10.52 16.70
CA ASN A 90 15.96 9.64 15.76
C ASN A 90 15.09 10.38 14.73
N ASP A 91 15.47 11.60 14.36
CA ASP A 91 14.82 12.46 13.36
C ASP A 91 15.36 12.26 11.94
N LYS A 92 15.99 11.11 11.67
CA LYS A 92 16.57 10.78 10.37
C LYS A 92 16.15 9.40 9.93
N VAL A 93 15.82 9.28 8.66
CA VAL A 93 15.47 8.00 8.03
C VAL A 93 16.37 7.74 6.83
N THR A 94 16.71 6.47 6.63
CA THR A 94 17.39 5.99 5.43
C THR A 94 16.52 4.96 4.75
N LEU A 95 16.28 5.15 3.45
CA LEU A 95 15.50 4.22 2.65
C LEU A 95 16.41 3.16 2.01
N THR A 96 15.89 1.96 1.81
CA THR A 96 16.50 0.92 0.98
C THR A 96 15.43 0.32 0.10
N PHE A 97 15.60 0.45 -1.23
CA PHE A 97 14.70 -0.19 -2.19
C PHE A 97 15.27 -1.56 -2.54
N THR A 98 14.53 -2.62 -2.21
CA THR A 98 14.97 -4.01 -2.45
C THR A 98 14.22 -4.64 -3.61
N GLY A 99 14.87 -5.58 -4.28
CA GLY A 99 14.28 -6.28 -5.42
C GLY A 99 15.31 -6.99 -6.27
N ILE A 100 14.83 -7.86 -7.17
CA ILE A 100 15.70 -8.57 -8.10
C ILE A 100 16.22 -7.57 -9.13
N GLY A 101 17.54 -7.40 -9.18
CA GLY A 101 18.17 -6.54 -10.17
C GLY A 101 17.98 -7.05 -11.60
N ALA A 102 17.99 -6.13 -12.58
CA ALA A 102 17.94 -6.52 -13.99
C ALA A 102 19.21 -7.29 -14.38
N GLY A 103 19.07 -8.34 -15.21
CA GLY A 103 20.19 -9.23 -15.55
C GLY A 103 21.37 -8.52 -16.25
N PHE A 104 21.11 -7.43 -16.96
CA PHE A 104 22.12 -6.61 -17.64
C PHE A 104 22.68 -5.47 -16.78
N ASN A 105 21.98 -5.08 -15.70
CA ASN A 105 22.40 -4.05 -14.76
C ASN A 105 21.70 -4.23 -13.41
N SER A 106 22.42 -4.77 -12.43
CA SER A 106 21.87 -5.08 -11.10
C SER A 106 21.45 -3.85 -10.27
N LYS A 107 21.83 -2.64 -10.71
CA LYS A 107 21.42 -1.38 -10.06
C LYS A 107 19.98 -1.00 -10.41
N LEU A 108 19.42 -1.55 -11.49
CA LEU A 108 18.03 -1.34 -11.92
C LEU A 108 17.16 -2.48 -11.42
N LEU A 109 15.89 -2.21 -11.14
CA LEU A 109 14.91 -3.26 -10.84
C LEU A 109 14.57 -4.04 -12.13
N GLY A 110 14.64 -5.36 -12.04
CA GLY A 110 14.33 -6.27 -13.16
C GLY A 110 12.85 -6.30 -13.48
N VAL A 111 12.52 -6.38 -14.77
CA VAL A 111 11.14 -6.52 -15.27
C VAL A 111 10.91 -7.96 -15.70
N THR A 112 9.85 -8.58 -15.17
CA THR A 112 9.43 -9.94 -15.53
C THR A 112 8.33 -9.90 -16.60
N GLY A 113 8.08 -11.03 -17.27
CA GLY A 113 6.99 -11.13 -18.25
C GLY A 113 7.21 -10.42 -19.58
N LEU A 114 8.42 -9.90 -19.84
CA LEU A 114 8.81 -9.46 -21.18
C LEU A 114 8.75 -10.67 -22.13
N SER A 115 7.95 -10.57 -23.20
CA SER A 115 7.70 -11.70 -24.11
C SER A 115 8.99 -12.16 -24.79
N ALA A 116 9.43 -13.37 -24.44
CA ALA A 116 10.66 -14.01 -24.92
C ALA A 116 10.67 -14.36 -26.43
N THR A 117 9.59 -14.11 -27.16
CA THR A 117 9.51 -14.39 -28.60
C THR A 117 10.31 -13.41 -29.45
N ASP A 118 10.76 -12.29 -28.87
CA ASP A 118 11.63 -11.32 -29.52
C ASP A 118 12.84 -11.06 -28.62
N GLN A 119 13.90 -11.86 -28.81
CA GLN A 119 15.15 -11.83 -28.04
C GLN A 119 15.84 -10.45 -28.07
N ALA A 120 15.48 -9.56 -29.00
CA ALA A 120 15.95 -8.18 -29.03
C ALA A 120 15.19 -7.25 -28.05
N LYS A 121 14.01 -7.66 -27.57
CA LYS A 121 13.12 -6.90 -26.66
C LYS A 121 13.05 -7.51 -25.27
N ALA A 122 13.21 -8.83 -25.15
CA ALA A 122 13.22 -9.52 -23.87
C ALA A 122 14.61 -9.41 -23.21
N GLY A 123 14.71 -8.60 -22.15
CA GLY A 123 15.84 -8.67 -21.22
C GLY A 123 16.70 -7.42 -21.07
N ASN A 124 16.47 -6.33 -21.82
CA ASN A 124 17.28 -5.09 -21.74
C ASN A 124 16.52 -3.87 -21.19
N VAL A 125 15.41 -4.09 -20.49
CA VAL A 125 14.66 -3.03 -19.81
C VAL A 125 14.67 -3.28 -18.32
N GLY A 126 14.92 -2.22 -17.56
CA GLY A 126 14.86 -2.20 -16.10
C GLY A 126 14.17 -0.92 -15.63
N ILE A 127 13.66 -0.95 -14.41
CA ILE A 127 13.09 0.23 -13.76
C ILE A 127 14.22 0.92 -12.98
N GLN A 128 14.42 2.20 -13.27
CA GLN A 128 15.35 3.05 -12.55
C GLN A 128 14.58 3.88 -11.52
N LEU A 129 15.06 3.86 -10.28
CA LEU A 129 14.59 4.75 -9.22
C LEU A 129 15.50 5.96 -9.14
N LEU A 130 14.90 7.12 -8.91
CA LEU A 130 15.58 8.40 -8.76
C LEU A 130 15.15 9.01 -7.43
N ASP A 131 16.05 9.71 -6.76
CA ASP A 131 15.68 10.60 -5.65
C ASP A 131 15.13 11.95 -6.15
N SER A 132 14.70 12.79 -5.22
CA SER A 132 14.30 14.18 -5.46
C SER A 132 15.35 15.07 -6.16
N ASN A 133 16.62 14.68 -6.17
CA ASN A 133 17.72 15.35 -6.88
C ASN A 133 18.01 14.73 -8.26
N ASN A 134 17.14 13.84 -8.75
CA ASN A 134 17.31 13.04 -9.96
C ASN A 134 18.57 12.15 -9.93
N GLN A 135 19.06 11.77 -8.76
CA GLN A 135 20.17 10.84 -8.63
C GLN A 135 19.68 9.40 -8.68
N PRO A 136 20.33 8.52 -9.46
CA PRO A 136 20.00 7.10 -9.51
C PRO A 136 20.15 6.43 -8.13
N LEU A 137 19.11 5.72 -7.71
CA LEU A 137 19.17 4.84 -6.54
C LEU A 137 19.52 3.42 -7.00
N GLU A 138 20.42 2.77 -6.27
CA GLU A 138 20.80 1.38 -6.55
C GLU A 138 19.92 0.41 -5.77
N MET A 139 19.40 -0.61 -6.45
CA MET A 139 18.67 -1.69 -5.77
C MET A 139 19.53 -2.39 -4.71
N ASN A 140 18.89 -2.75 -3.60
CA ASN A 140 19.46 -3.47 -2.47
C ASN A 140 20.60 -2.71 -1.75
N LYS A 141 20.66 -1.39 -1.90
CA LYS A 141 21.56 -0.52 -1.15
C LYS A 141 20.79 0.59 -0.47
N ALA A 142 21.23 0.91 0.74
CA ALA A 142 20.75 2.07 1.46
C ALA A 142 21.10 3.35 0.69
N VAL A 143 20.15 4.29 0.62
CA VAL A 143 20.40 5.62 0.06
C VAL A 143 21.48 6.29 0.90
N SER A 144 22.48 6.89 0.25
CA SER A 144 23.70 7.38 0.91
C SER A 144 23.48 8.58 1.82
N ALA A 145 22.43 9.37 1.59
CA ALA A 145 22.06 10.50 2.42
C ALA A 145 20.80 10.17 3.22
N ALA A 146 20.89 10.27 4.54
CA ALA A 146 19.71 10.17 5.40
C ALA A 146 18.80 11.39 5.18
N HIS A 147 17.50 11.16 5.09
CA HIS A 147 16.51 12.21 5.01
C HIS A 147 16.22 12.73 6.42
N GLN A 148 16.25 14.05 6.57
CA GLN A 148 15.90 14.71 7.81
C GLN A 148 14.38 14.79 7.93
N LEU A 149 13.83 14.31 9.04
CA LEU A 149 12.41 14.36 9.35
C LEU A 149 12.09 15.59 10.23
N GLN A 150 10.84 16.04 10.15
CA GLN A 150 10.24 17.05 11.00
C GLN A 150 9.13 16.43 11.85
N ALA A 151 8.79 17.05 12.98
CA ALA A 151 7.65 16.59 13.78
C ALA A 151 6.34 16.73 12.98
N GLY A 152 5.42 15.77 13.15
CA GLY A 152 4.20 15.66 12.34
C GLY A 152 4.45 14.96 11.01
N ASP A 153 3.79 15.41 9.95
CA ASP A 153 3.78 14.69 8.68
C ASP A 153 5.00 15.01 7.81
N ASN A 154 5.49 13.99 7.10
CA ASN A 154 6.66 14.06 6.22
C ASN A 154 6.39 13.34 4.89
N THR A 155 6.90 13.95 3.81
CA THR A 155 6.84 13.37 2.47
C THR A 155 8.25 13.02 1.99
N LEU A 156 8.52 11.74 1.75
CA LEU A 156 9.77 11.30 1.14
C LEU A 156 9.61 11.18 -0.38
N ARG A 157 10.56 11.77 -1.12
CA ARG A 157 10.59 11.84 -2.60
C ARG A 157 11.95 11.49 -3.19
#